data_AF-A0AAN8VHX6-F1
#
_entry.id   AF-A0AAN8VHX6-F1
#
_cell.length_a   1.000
_cell.length_b   1.000
_cell.length_c   1.000
_cell.angle_alpha   90.00
_cell.angle_beta   90.00
_cell.angle_gamma   90.00
#
_symmetry.space_group_name_H-M   'P 1'
#
loop_
_entity.id
_entity.type
_entity.pdbx_description
1 polymer ?
#
loop_
_entity_poly.entity_id
_entity_poly.type
_entity_poly.pdbx_seq_one_letter_code
_entity_poly.pdbx_strand_id
1 'polypeptide(L)'
;MSVIDILTRVDAICKKYDKYDIDKQNDSNVSGDDAFARLYGVVEADIEAALQKAEQASKEKNRASAVALNAEIRHTKAKLLEEVPKLQRLAFKKVRSDHSKQSQPTRHARCPIEVDNNQTSQML
;
A
#
# COMPACT_ATOMS: atom_id res chain seq x y z
N MET A 1 -8.80 29.43 -26.64
CA MET A 1 -7.68 28.75 -25.97
C MET A 1 -6.65 28.40 -27.03
N SER A 2 -5.45 28.95 -26.90
CA SER A 2 -4.27 28.57 -27.68
C SER A 2 -3.78 27.18 -27.26
N VAL A 3 -3.04 26.50 -28.14
CA VAL A 3 -2.35 25.22 -27.81
C VAL A 3 -1.47 25.38 -26.58
N ILE A 4 -0.85 26.56 -26.41
CA ILE A 4 -0.03 26.90 -25.24
C ILE A 4 -0.87 26.91 -23.95
N ASP A 5 -2.09 27.44 -24.01
CA ASP A 5 -3.02 27.46 -22.87
C ASP A 5 -3.47 26.05 -22.49
N ILE A 6 -3.65 25.17 -23.47
CA ILE A 6 -4.03 23.77 -23.26
C ILE A 6 -2.88 23.03 -22.58
N LEU A 7 -1.65 23.17 -23.07
CA LEU A 7 -0.47 22.48 -22.53
C LEU A 7 -0.18 22.89 -21.08
N THR A 8 -0.22 24.19 -20.80
CA THR A 8 0.01 24.72 -19.43
C THR A 8 -1.10 24.28 -18.46
N ARG A 9 -2.35 24.22 -18.91
CA ARG A 9 -3.47 23.72 -18.10
C ARG A 9 -3.38 22.21 -17.85
N VAL A 10 -2.97 21.43 -18.85
CA VAL A 10 -2.74 19.98 -18.70
C VAL A 10 -1.60 19.72 -17.72
N ASP A 11 -0.48 20.44 -17.83
CA ASP A 11 0.66 20.32 -16.91
C ASP A 11 0.26 20.64 -15.46
N ALA A 12 -0.52 21.71 -15.24
CA ALA A 12 -1.06 22.05 -13.92
C ALA A 12 -2.00 20.96 -13.37
N ILE A 13 -2.80 20.33 -14.23
CA ILE A 13 -3.66 19.20 -13.85
C ILE A 13 -2.80 18.00 -13.48
N CYS A 14 -1.84 17.60 -14.30
CA CYS A 14 -0.93 16.49 -14.01
C CYS A 14 -0.22 16.68 -12.65
N LYS A 15 0.35 17.87 -12.40
CA LYS A 15 0.99 18.21 -11.11
C LYS A 15 0.04 18.14 -9.91
N LYS A 16 -1.23 18.52 -10.09
CA LYS A 16 -2.24 18.46 -9.02
C LYS A 16 -2.58 17.01 -8.63
N TYR A 17 -2.48 16.09 -9.59
CA TYR A 17 -2.82 14.68 -9.40
C TYR A 17 -1.62 13.74 -9.26
N ASP A 18 -0.38 14.24 -9.34
CA ASP A 18 0.85 13.47 -9.06
C ASP A 18 0.79 12.73 -7.71
N LYS A 19 0.10 13.27 -6.71
CA LYS A 19 -0.12 12.62 -5.40
C LYS A 19 -1.02 11.37 -5.43
N TYR A 20 -1.60 11.04 -6.57
CA TYR A 20 -2.38 9.81 -6.77
C TYR A 20 -1.68 8.84 -7.72
N ASP A 21 -0.49 9.20 -8.20
CA ASP A 21 0.37 8.32 -8.97
C ASP A 21 0.92 7.25 -8.03
N ILE A 22 0.29 6.08 -8.03
CA ILE A 22 0.61 4.94 -7.16
C ILE A 22 1.98 4.38 -7.52
N ASP A 23 2.37 4.46 -8.80
CA ASP A 23 3.66 3.97 -9.29
C ASP A 23 4.81 4.82 -8.73
N LYS A 24 4.67 6.16 -8.72
CA LYS A 24 5.65 7.05 -8.06
C LYS A 24 5.74 6.87 -6.54
N GLN A 25 4.64 6.49 -5.88
CA GLN A 25 4.62 6.28 -4.43
C GLN A 25 5.24 4.94 -4.01
N ASN A 26 5.11 3.91 -4.84
CA ASN A 26 5.71 2.60 -4.58
C ASN A 26 7.24 2.71 -4.51
N ASP A 27 7.87 3.42 -5.43
CA ASP A 27 9.34 3.59 -5.43
C ASP A 27 9.85 4.34 -4.18
N SER A 28 9.05 5.26 -3.64
CA SER A 28 9.42 6.05 -2.45
C SER A 28 9.19 5.30 -1.12
N ASN A 29 8.29 4.30 -1.09
CA ASN A 29 7.98 3.50 0.10
C ASN A 29 8.81 2.21 0.22
N VAL A 30 9.63 1.86 -0.78
CA VAL A 30 10.56 0.71 -0.73
C VAL A 30 11.72 0.93 0.25
N SER A 31 11.89 2.13 0.79
CA SER A 31 12.89 2.45 1.81
C SER A 31 12.50 1.87 3.17
N GLY A 32 12.84 0.61 3.45
CA GLY A 32 13.24 0.03 4.75
C GLY A 32 12.37 0.20 6.01
N ASP A 33 11.33 1.04 6.03
CA ASP A 33 10.69 1.56 7.25
C ASP A 33 9.28 0.98 7.47
N ASP A 34 8.66 0.33 6.47
CA ASP A 34 7.38 -0.34 6.69
C ASP A 34 7.51 -1.62 7.53
N ALA A 35 7.15 -1.49 8.81
CA ALA A 35 7.14 -2.59 9.76
C ALA A 35 6.23 -3.75 9.34
N PHE A 36 5.16 -3.49 8.57
CA PHE A 36 4.30 -4.54 8.04
C PHE A 36 5.05 -5.35 6.97
N ALA A 37 5.57 -4.69 5.94
CA ALA A 37 6.32 -5.35 4.86
C ALA A 37 7.48 -6.21 5.39
N ARG A 38 8.25 -5.70 6.37
CA ARG A 38 9.35 -6.46 6.98
C ARG A 38 8.86 -7.73 7.69
N LEU A 39 7.82 -7.61 8.53
CA LEU A 39 7.28 -8.77 9.25
C LEU A 39 6.63 -9.78 8.29
N TYR A 40 5.96 -9.28 7.25
CA TYR A 40 5.32 -10.10 6.24
C TYR A 40 6.34 -10.95 5.49
N GLY A 41 7.45 -10.36 5.04
CA GLY A 41 8.54 -11.09 4.39
C GLY A 41 9.17 -12.17 5.27
N VAL A 42 9.34 -11.90 6.58
CA VAL A 42 9.82 -12.92 7.54
C VAL A 42 8.81 -14.06 7.67
N VAL A 43 7.51 -13.75 7.76
CA VAL A 43 6.45 -14.75 7.85
C VAL A 43 6.36 -15.60 6.59
N GLU A 44 6.47 -14.99 5.40
CA GLU A 44 6.52 -15.74 4.13
C GLU A 44 7.73 -16.69 4.07
N ALA A 45 8.93 -16.20 4.44
CA ALA A 45 10.13 -17.03 4.46
C ALA A 45 10.02 -18.20 5.45
N ASP A 46 9.47 -17.97 6.65
CA ASP A 46 9.23 -19.02 7.65
C ASP A 46 8.20 -20.05 7.16
N ILE A 47 7.17 -19.64 6.41
CA ILE A 47 6.18 -20.54 5.77
C ILE A 47 6.84 -21.38 4.69
N GLU A 48 7.61 -20.77 3.79
CA GLU A 48 8.28 -21.48 2.70
C GLU A 48 9.26 -22.51 3.25
N ALA A 49 10.07 -22.14 4.25
CA ALA A 49 10.96 -23.06 4.92
C ALA A 49 10.22 -24.22 5.61
N ALA A 50 9.07 -23.94 6.25
CA ALA A 50 8.25 -24.98 6.86
C ALA A 50 7.65 -25.95 5.82
N LEU A 51 7.22 -25.44 4.66
CA LEU A 51 6.71 -26.26 3.55
C LEU A 51 7.80 -27.16 2.97
N GLN A 52 9.01 -26.62 2.75
CA GLN A 52 10.15 -27.42 2.30
C GLN A 52 10.49 -28.54 3.29
N LYS A 53 10.50 -28.25 4.60
CA LYS A 53 10.71 -29.27 5.64
C LYS A 53 9.59 -30.30 5.69
N ALA A 54 8.34 -29.89 5.47
CA ALA A 54 7.20 -30.82 5.40
C ALA A 54 7.30 -31.78 4.22
N GLU A 55 7.75 -31.28 3.06
CA GLU A 55 8.03 -32.10 1.89
C GLU A 55 9.17 -33.10 2.15
N GLN A 56 10.26 -32.65 2.78
CA GLN A 56 11.36 -33.52 3.20
C GLN A 56 10.88 -34.61 4.17
N ALA A 57 10.11 -34.24 5.20
CA ALA A 57 9.58 -35.17 6.17
C ALA A 57 8.65 -36.23 5.55
N SER A 58 7.90 -35.87 4.49
CA SER A 58 7.04 -36.81 3.75
C SER A 58 7.83 -37.84 2.94
N LYS A 59 9.00 -37.44 2.42
CA LYS A 59 9.90 -38.30 1.62
C LYS A 59 10.87 -39.11 2.49
N GLU A 60 10.97 -38.79 3.78
CA GLU A 60 11.94 -39.37 4.70
C GLU A 60 11.59 -40.82 5.04
N LYS A 61 12.57 -41.72 4.90
CA LYS A 61 12.40 -43.16 5.19
C LYS A 61 12.77 -43.49 6.63
N ASN A 62 13.66 -42.69 7.23
CA ASN A 62 14.06 -42.89 8.61
C ASN A 62 13.04 -42.29 9.57
N ARG A 63 12.37 -43.14 10.34
CA ARG A 63 11.36 -42.72 11.32
C ARG A 63 11.89 -41.73 12.36
N ALA A 64 13.14 -41.88 12.82
CA ALA A 64 13.72 -40.94 13.78
C ALA A 64 13.93 -39.55 13.16
N SER A 65 14.49 -39.51 11.95
CA SER A 65 14.67 -38.26 11.19
C SER A 65 13.34 -37.58 10.86
N ALA A 66 12.34 -38.35 10.43
CA ALA A 66 11.01 -37.83 10.15
C ALA A 66 10.36 -37.21 11.40
N VAL A 67 10.53 -37.83 12.58
CA VAL A 67 10.02 -37.28 13.85
C VAL A 67 10.72 -35.97 14.21
N ALA A 68 12.04 -35.87 14.03
CA ALA A 68 12.79 -34.65 14.27
C ALA A 68 12.30 -33.49 13.37
N LEU A 69 12.18 -33.74 12.06
CA LEU A 69 11.65 -32.76 11.11
C LEU A 69 10.21 -32.33 11.47
N ASN A 70 9.35 -33.27 11.86
CA ASN A 70 7.99 -32.96 12.29
C ASN A 70 7.93 -32.14 13.59
N ALA A 71 8.88 -32.33 14.51
CA ALA A 71 8.99 -31.50 15.70
C ALA A 71 9.36 -30.06 15.35
N GLU A 72 10.30 -29.88 14.43
CA GLU A 72 10.67 -28.55 13.91
C GLU A 72 9.50 -27.86 13.21
N ILE A 73 8.75 -28.58 12.36
CA ILE A 73 7.55 -28.04 11.68
C ILE A 73 6.52 -27.55 12.71
N ARG A 74 6.31 -28.31 13.79
CA ARG A 74 5.40 -27.89 14.88
C ARG A 74 5.90 -26.65 15.60
N HIS A 75 7.21 -26.54 15.84
CA HIS A 75 7.81 -25.36 16.45
C HIS A 75 7.63 -24.12 15.57
N THR A 76 7.95 -24.21 14.28
CA THR A 76 7.75 -23.10 13.33
C THR A 76 6.28 -22.72 13.20
N LYS A 77 5.37 -23.72 13.14
CA LYS A 77 3.93 -23.45 13.12
C LYS A 77 3.46 -22.69 14.36
N ALA A 78 3.94 -23.04 15.55
CA ALA A 78 3.59 -22.35 16.79
C ALA A 78 4.06 -20.88 16.76
N LYS A 79 5.30 -20.64 16.34
CA LYS A 79 5.84 -19.28 16.16
C LYS A 79 5.01 -18.47 15.16
N LEU A 80 4.67 -19.05 14.01
CA LEU A 80 3.84 -18.38 12.99
C LEU A 80 2.45 -17.99 13.52
N LEU A 81 1.83 -18.82 14.36
CA LEU A 81 0.54 -18.49 14.99
C LEU A 81 0.62 -17.27 15.91
N GLU A 82 1.78 -16.98 16.49
CA GLU A 82 2.01 -15.78 17.32
C GLU A 82 2.27 -14.52 16.48
N GLU A 83 2.88 -14.66 15.30
CA GLU A 83 3.19 -13.54 14.40
C GLU A 83 1.98 -13.07 13.57
N VAL A 84 1.06 -13.97 13.21
CA VAL A 84 -0.14 -13.63 12.41
C VAL A 84 -0.99 -12.53 13.06
N PRO A 85 -1.32 -12.58 14.37
CA PRO A 85 -2.02 -11.48 15.03
C PRO A 85 -1.26 -10.15 15.01
N LYS A 86 0.08 -10.17 14.99
CA LYS A 86 0.90 -8.95 14.91
C LYS A 86 0.78 -8.32 13.52
N LEU A 87 0.81 -9.14 12.47
CA LEU A 87 0.54 -8.70 11.10
C LEU A 87 -0.86 -8.08 10.97
N GLN A 88 -1.89 -8.74 11.52
CA GLN A 88 -3.25 -8.19 11.52
C GLN A 88 -3.30 -6.81 12.17
N ARG A 89 -2.68 -6.64 13.35
CA ARG A 89 -2.62 -5.34 14.04
C ARG A 89 -1.94 -4.26 13.20
N LEU A 90 -0.82 -4.58 12.56
CA LEU A 90 -0.08 -3.64 11.71
C LEU A 90 -0.90 -3.24 10.47
N ALA A 91 -1.61 -4.19 9.85
CA ALA A 91 -2.50 -3.93 8.72
C ALA A 91 -3.64 -2.96 9.11
N PHE A 92 -4.34 -3.22 10.22
CA PHE A 92 -5.40 -2.32 10.70
C PHE A 92 -4.88 -0.93 11.10
N LYS A 93 -3.67 -0.87 11.66
CA LYS A 93 -3.03 0.41 12.01
C LYS A 93 -2.77 1.24 10.75
N LYS A 94 -2.24 0.62 9.69
CA LYS A 94 -1.97 1.27 8.40
C LYS A 94 -3.23 1.87 7.78
N VAL A 95 -4.30 1.08 7.68
CA VAL A 95 -5.61 1.50 7.14
C VAL A 95 -6.18 2.71 7.89
N ARG A 96 -6.10 2.72 9.23
CA ARG A 96 -6.57 3.87 10.04
C ARG A 96 -5.73 5.13 9.82
N SER A 97 -4.40 5.01 9.76
CA SER A 97 -3.53 6.16 9.54
C SER A 97 -3.72 6.80 8.16
N ASP A 98 -3.92 6.00 7.12
CA ASP A 98 -4.11 6.51 5.76
C ASP A 98 -5.48 7.20 5.60
N HIS A 99 -6.53 6.73 6.30
CA HIS A 99 -7.83 7.41 6.35
C HIS A 99 -7.82 8.72 7.15
N SER A 100 -7.00 8.82 8.21
CA SER A 100 -6.85 10.06 8.99
C SER A 100 -6.12 11.17 8.23
N LYS A 101 -5.26 10.83 7.27
CA LYS A 101 -4.55 11.80 6.42
C LYS A 101 -5.43 12.37 5.30
N GLN A 102 -6.49 11.66 4.91
CA GLN A 102 -7.47 12.14 3.92
C GLN A 102 -8.54 13.07 4.50
N SER A 103 -8.67 13.19 5.83
CA SER A 103 -9.63 14.10 6.47
C SER A 103 -9.05 15.47 6.82
N GLN A 104 -8.22 16.06 5.94
CA GLN A 104 -8.20 17.52 5.85
C GLN A 104 -9.24 17.94 4.80
N PRO A 105 -10.37 18.55 5.20
CA PRO A 105 -11.28 19.13 4.23
C PRO A 105 -10.58 20.35 3.63
N THR A 106 -10.19 20.26 2.35
CA THR A 106 -9.97 21.44 1.51
C THR A 106 -11.26 22.26 1.52
N ARG A 107 -11.34 23.24 2.43
CA ARG A 107 -12.39 24.24 2.46
C ARG A 107 -12.27 25.07 1.18
N HIS A 108 -13.26 24.91 0.32
CA HIS A 108 -13.74 25.83 -0.70
C HIS A 108 -12.71 26.51 -1.62
N ALA A 109 -12.65 26.03 -2.86
CA ALA A 109 -12.64 26.94 -4.01
C ALA A 109 -13.98 26.76 -4.74
N ARG A 110 -14.94 27.63 -4.42
CA ARG A 110 -16.16 27.83 -5.20
C ARG A 110 -15.70 28.35 -6.58
N CYS A 111 -16.00 27.65 -7.67
CA CYS A 111 -15.81 28.19 -9.01
C CYS A 111 -16.68 29.45 -9.16
N PRO A 112 -16.13 30.63 -9.51
CA PRO A 112 -16.93 31.70 -10.05
C PRO A 112 -17.20 31.34 -11.51
N ILE A 113 -18.41 30.89 -11.81
CA ILE A 113 -18.98 31.08 -13.13
C ILE A 113 -19.68 32.45 -13.03
N GLU A 114 -18.92 33.53 -13.22
CA GLU A 114 -19.52 34.82 -13.55
C GLU A 114 -19.71 34.83 -15.06
N VAL A 115 -20.97 34.63 -15.47
CA VAL A 115 -21.42 34.94 -16.82
C VAL A 115 -21.64 36.44 -16.84
N ASP A 116 -20.65 37.21 -17.31
CA ASP A 116 -20.83 38.63 -17.58
C ASP A 116 -21.82 38.78 -18.72
N ASN A 117 -23.07 39.09 -18.35
CA ASN A 117 -24.17 39.31 -19.26
C ASN A 117 -24.71 40.73 -19.05
N ASN A 118 -23.86 41.75 -19.23
CA ASN A 118 -24.35 43.13 -19.43
C ASN A 118 -23.29 44.09 -19.99
N GLN A 119 -23.08 44.13 -21.31
CA GLN A 119 -22.58 45.35 -21.94
C GLN A 119 -22.96 45.47 -23.43
N THR A 120 -24.26 45.55 -23.71
CA THR A 120 -24.73 46.15 -24.97
C THR A 120 -26.00 46.97 -24.73
N SER A 121 -25.86 48.11 -24.07
CA SER A 121 -26.72 49.25 -24.36
C SER A 121 -26.08 50.53 -23.84
N GLN A 122 -26.12 51.55 -24.71
CA GLN A 122 -25.69 52.93 -24.54
C GLN A 122 -24.26 53.25 -24.96
N MET A 123 -24.07 53.41 -26.27
CA MET A 123 -23.58 54.68 -26.81
C MET A 123 -24.44 55.00 -28.04
N LEU A 124 -24.80 56.28 -28.17
CA LEU A 124 -25.37 56.91 -29.37
C LEU A 124 -24.63 56.53 -30.65
#